data_AF-A0A497I2Y2-F1
#
_entry.id   AF-A0A497I2Y2-F1
#
_cell.length_a   1.000
_cell.length_b   1.000
_cell.length_c   1.000
_cell.angle_alpha   90.00
_cell.angle_beta   90.00
_cell.angle_gamma   90.00
#
_symmetry.space_group_name_H-M   'P 1'
#
loop_
_entity.id
_entity.type
_entity.pdbx_description
1 polymer ?
#
loop_
_entity_poly.entity_id
_entity_poly.type
_entity_poly.pdbx_seq_one_letter_code
_entity_poly.pdbx_strand_id
1 'polypeptide(L)'
;VDYLLFNVRKEDLRKLRRVEEEAKKHGVKIAIENNQDFRTPSDVYYALSDTDIGFVLNTSNARDYSRNIEGFIKMLRDRIVGIHLSDWYQGIGGLPYSLGESAFLDPVLKEFKKGSVVLDLDPRYSVEDVVISIDKLKQRIRKL
;
A
#
# COMPACT_ATOMS: atom_id res chain seq x y z
N VAL A 1 14.47 -0.56 -9.93
CA VAL A 1 13.56 -0.93 -11.03
C VAL A 1 12.30 -0.15 -10.80
N ASP A 2 11.90 0.66 -11.77
CA ASP A 2 10.75 1.54 -11.64
C ASP A 2 9.48 0.77 -12.01
N TYR A 3 8.42 0.97 -11.24
CA TYR A 3 7.13 0.32 -11.41
C TYR A 3 6.09 1.34 -11.87
N LEU A 4 5.28 0.98 -12.85
CA LEU A 4 4.04 1.70 -13.14
C LEU A 4 2.93 1.13 -12.26
N LEU A 5 2.38 1.97 -11.40
CA LEU A 5 1.21 1.65 -10.60
C LEU A 5 -0.06 1.90 -11.39
N PHE A 6 -1.00 0.95 -11.34
CA PHE A 6 -2.36 1.16 -11.82
C PHE A 6 -3.38 0.50 -10.90
N ASN A 7 -4.57 1.08 -10.87
CA ASN A 7 -5.70 0.50 -10.15
C ASN A 7 -6.43 -0.52 -11.03
N VAL A 8 -6.72 -1.69 -10.46
CA VAL A 8 -7.44 -2.77 -11.13
C VAL A 8 -8.79 -3.00 -10.47
N ARG A 9 -9.78 -3.43 -11.25
CA ARG A 9 -11.11 -3.82 -10.76
C ARG A 9 -11.20 -5.33 -10.63
N LYS A 10 -12.10 -5.83 -9.78
CA LYS A 10 -12.23 -7.28 -9.53
C LYS A 10 -12.47 -8.10 -10.79
N GLU A 11 -13.32 -7.60 -11.69
CA GLU A 11 -13.64 -8.26 -12.97
C GLU A 11 -12.46 -8.34 -13.95
N ASP A 12 -11.44 -7.48 -13.77
CA ASP A 12 -10.29 -7.38 -14.65
C ASP A 12 -9.09 -8.23 -14.19
N LEU A 13 -9.18 -8.91 -13.04
CA LEU A 13 -8.09 -9.73 -12.51
C LEU A 13 -7.57 -10.79 -13.50
N ARG A 14 -8.46 -11.42 -14.26
CA ARG A 14 -8.10 -12.43 -15.26
C ARG A 14 -7.28 -11.87 -16.43
N LYS A 15 -7.25 -10.54 -16.59
CA LYS A 15 -6.50 -9.85 -17.64
C LYS A 15 -5.10 -9.43 -17.19
N LEU A 16 -4.76 -9.56 -15.91
CA LEU A 16 -3.47 -9.12 -15.36
C LEU A 16 -2.26 -9.73 -16.09
N ARG A 17 -2.32 -11.02 -16.42
CA ARG A 17 -1.27 -11.69 -17.20
C ARG A 17 -1.05 -11.05 -18.57
N ARG A 18 -2.11 -10.65 -19.27
CA ARG A 18 -2.00 -9.94 -20.55
C ARG A 18 -1.34 -8.57 -20.37
N VAL A 19 -1.68 -7.85 -19.29
CA VAL A 19 -1.07 -6.54 -18.98
C VAL A 19 0.42 -6.72 -18.66
N GLU A 20 0.78 -7.75 -17.90
CA GLU A 20 2.17 -8.09 -17.60
C GLU A 20 2.97 -8.42 -18.87
N GLU A 21 2.44 -9.28 -19.74
CA GLU A 21 3.07 -9.64 -21.01
C GLU A 21 3.29 -8.43 -21.91
N GLU A 22 2.31 -7.52 -21.96
CA GLU A 22 2.45 -6.29 -22.72
C GLU A 22 3.49 -5.35 -22.10
N ALA A 23 3.45 -5.12 -20.79
CA ALA A 23 4.44 -4.29 -20.09
C ALA A 23 5.88 -4.80 -20.30
N LYS A 24 6.08 -6.12 -20.30
CA LYS A 24 7.39 -6.74 -20.60
C LYS A 24 7.91 -6.38 -21.99
N LYS A 25 7.06 -6.29 -23.02
CA LYS A 25 7.48 -5.88 -24.38
C LYS A 25 8.03 -4.45 -24.42
N HIS A 26 7.54 -3.60 -23.52
CA HIS A 26 7.99 -2.21 -23.39
C HIS A 26 9.12 -2.05 -22.36
N GLY A 27 9.60 -3.14 -21.76
CA GLY A 27 10.66 -3.11 -20.74
C GLY A 27 10.22 -2.49 -19.41
N VAL A 28 8.92 -2.47 -19.13
CA VAL A 28 8.33 -1.84 -17.94
C VAL A 28 7.84 -2.90 -16.96
N LYS A 29 8.04 -2.65 -15.65
CA LYS A 29 7.37 -3.43 -14.59
C LYS A 29 6.12 -2.70 -14.13
N ILE A 30 5.10 -3.48 -13.76
CA ILE A 30 3.82 -2.96 -13.28
C ILE A 30 3.55 -3.43 -11.86
N ALA A 31 2.81 -2.63 -11.11
CA ALA A 31 2.33 -2.97 -9.79
C ALA A 31 0.84 -2.64 -9.65
N ILE A 32 0.17 -3.34 -8.74
CA ILE A 32 -1.22 -3.08 -8.34
C ILE A 32 -1.28 -2.79 -6.85
N GLU A 33 -2.30 -2.07 -6.39
CA GLU A 33 -2.53 -1.82 -4.97
C GLU A 33 -3.81 -2.52 -4.46
N ASN A 34 -3.90 -2.77 -3.14
CA ASN A 34 -5.18 -3.12 -2.54
C ASN A 34 -6.12 -1.91 -2.55
N ASN A 35 -7.36 -2.16 -2.94
CA ASN A 35 -8.40 -1.15 -3.08
C ASN A 35 -9.75 -1.72 -2.63
N GLN A 36 -10.85 -0.99 -2.89
CA GLN A 36 -12.19 -1.40 -2.47
C GLN A 36 -12.67 -2.72 -3.09
N ASP A 37 -12.06 -3.19 -4.17
CA ASP A 37 -12.39 -4.43 -4.86
C ASP A 37 -11.51 -5.61 -4.40
N PHE A 38 -10.37 -5.32 -3.77
CA PHE A 38 -9.43 -6.30 -3.19
C PHE A 38 -9.31 -6.08 -1.69
N ARG A 39 -10.32 -6.51 -0.93
CA ARG A 39 -10.40 -6.25 0.51
C ARG A 39 -9.86 -7.38 1.39
N THR A 40 -9.54 -8.54 0.81
CA THR A 40 -9.01 -9.68 1.57
C THR A 40 -7.57 -10.04 1.15
N PRO A 41 -6.74 -10.57 2.07
CA PRO A 41 -5.41 -11.08 1.73
C PRO A 41 -5.46 -12.13 0.62
N SER A 42 -6.52 -12.95 0.64
CA SER A 42 -6.77 -13.99 -0.34
C SER A 42 -7.02 -13.42 -1.73
N ASP A 43 -7.81 -12.35 -1.87
CA ASP A 43 -8.04 -11.70 -3.17
C ASP A 43 -6.72 -11.24 -3.80
N VAL A 44 -5.85 -10.60 -3.00
CA VAL A 44 -4.54 -10.13 -3.45
C VAL A 44 -3.63 -11.30 -3.80
N TYR A 45 -3.61 -12.35 -2.98
CA TYR A 45 -2.81 -13.55 -3.26
C TYR A 45 -3.21 -14.19 -4.59
N TYR A 46 -4.52 -14.38 -4.83
CA TYR A 46 -5.03 -14.96 -6.08
C TYR A 46 -4.75 -14.06 -7.28
N ALA A 47 -4.79 -12.74 -7.12
CA ALA A 47 -4.45 -11.81 -8.19
C ALA A 47 -2.97 -11.91 -8.62
N LEU A 48 -2.09 -12.19 -7.66
CA LEU A 48 -0.64 -12.18 -7.85
C LEU A 48 -0.03 -13.57 -8.09
N SER A 49 -0.72 -14.67 -7.80
CA SER A 49 -0.15 -16.03 -7.78
C SER A 49 0.49 -16.44 -9.11
N ASP A 50 -0.12 -16.02 -10.21
CA ASP A 50 0.27 -16.44 -11.57
C ASP A 50 0.94 -15.31 -12.37
N THR A 51 1.47 -14.29 -11.70
CA THR A 51 2.09 -13.12 -12.33
C THR A 51 3.39 -12.68 -11.63
N ASP A 52 4.26 -11.95 -12.32
CA ASP A 52 5.40 -11.23 -11.71
C ASP A 52 5.07 -9.75 -11.40
N ILE A 53 3.78 -9.43 -11.26
CA ILE A 53 3.32 -8.07 -10.95
C ILE A 53 3.71 -7.71 -9.52
N GLY A 54 4.22 -6.49 -9.34
CA GLY A 54 4.51 -5.93 -8.03
C GLY A 54 3.24 -5.59 -7.26
N PHE A 55 3.37 -5.45 -5.94
CA PHE A 55 2.26 -5.04 -5.09
C PHE A 55 2.60 -3.76 -4.32
N VAL A 56 1.65 -2.84 -4.25
CA VAL A 56 1.73 -1.64 -3.42
C VAL A 56 0.72 -1.78 -2.30
N LEU A 57 1.21 -1.79 -1.05
CA LEU A 57 0.32 -1.84 0.11
C LEU A 57 -0.24 -0.46 0.37
N ASN A 58 -1.54 -0.27 0.19
CA ASN A 58 -2.25 0.94 0.57
C ASN A 58 -2.89 0.76 1.96
N THR A 59 -2.37 1.47 2.95
CA THR A 59 -2.80 1.28 4.35
C THR A 59 -4.20 1.85 4.63
N SER A 60 -4.70 2.79 3.82
CA SER A 60 -6.10 3.28 3.93
C SER A 60 -7.11 2.17 3.61
N ASN A 61 -6.80 1.38 2.58
CA ASN A 61 -7.61 0.26 2.11
C ASN A 61 -7.33 -1.04 2.88
N ALA A 62 -6.36 -1.01 3.80
CA ALA A 62 -5.95 -2.16 4.61
C ALA A 62 -6.76 -2.34 5.89
N ARG A 63 -7.87 -1.61 6.07
CA ARG A 63 -8.71 -1.66 7.27
C ARG A 63 -9.14 -3.08 7.63
N ASP A 64 -9.60 -3.83 6.62
CA ASP A 64 -10.08 -5.20 6.78
C ASP A 64 -8.93 -6.18 7.09
N TYR A 65 -7.67 -5.75 6.89
CA TYR A 65 -6.47 -6.49 7.26
C TYR A 65 -5.98 -6.21 8.68
N SER A 66 -6.54 -5.24 9.40
CA SER A 66 -5.94 -4.70 10.63
C SER A 66 -5.56 -5.74 11.69
N ARG A 67 -6.32 -6.83 11.81
CA ARG A 67 -6.01 -7.91 12.76
C ARG A 67 -4.87 -8.83 12.33
N ASN A 68 -4.47 -8.82 11.05
CA ASN A 68 -3.45 -9.71 10.49
C ASN A 68 -2.59 -9.02 9.40
N ILE A 69 -2.40 -7.70 9.51
CA ILE A 69 -1.64 -6.93 8.52
C ILE A 69 -0.17 -7.36 8.48
N GLU A 70 0.39 -7.76 9.63
CA GLU A 70 1.75 -8.29 9.71
C GLU A 70 1.90 -9.59 8.91
N GLY A 71 0.97 -10.54 9.10
CA GLY A 71 0.96 -11.80 8.35
C GLY A 71 0.79 -11.56 6.85
N PHE A 72 -0.06 -10.59 6.48
CA PHE A 72 -0.25 -10.20 5.10
C PHE A 72 1.04 -9.63 4.46
N ILE A 73 1.74 -8.75 5.17
CA ILE A 73 3.02 -8.20 4.70
C ILE A 73 4.07 -9.30 4.55
N LYS A 74 4.15 -10.20 5.52
CA LYS A 74 5.10 -11.33 5.47
C LYS A 74 4.81 -12.25 4.28
N MET A 75 3.53 -12.53 4.00
CA MET A 75 3.11 -13.34 2.86
C MET A 75 3.50 -12.72 1.51
N LEU A 76 3.42 -11.39 1.39
CA LEU A 76 3.71 -10.67 0.15
C LEU A 76 5.08 -9.98 0.14
N ARG A 77 5.97 -10.28 1.09
CA ARG A 77 7.22 -9.51 1.31
C ARG A 77 8.05 -9.32 0.03
N ASP A 78 8.13 -10.35 -0.81
CA ASP A 78 8.93 -10.32 -2.04
C ASP A 78 8.17 -9.70 -3.24
N ARG A 79 6.86 -9.47 -3.09
CA ARG A 79 6.01 -8.79 -4.06
C ARG A 79 5.79 -7.32 -3.71
N ILE A 80 5.88 -6.93 -2.45
CA ILE A 80 5.69 -5.52 -2.04
C ILE A 80 6.85 -4.68 -2.57
N VAL A 81 6.54 -3.76 -3.48
CA VAL A 81 7.49 -2.86 -4.14
C VAL A 81 7.32 -1.41 -3.69
N GLY A 82 6.21 -1.11 -3.02
CA GLY A 82 5.94 0.20 -2.44
C GLY A 82 4.82 0.16 -1.40
N ILE A 83 4.67 1.27 -0.69
CA ILE A 83 3.61 1.47 0.29
C ILE A 83 3.00 2.85 0.10
N HIS A 84 1.68 2.90 0.07
CA HIS A 84 0.89 4.11 0.23
C HIS A 84 0.48 4.21 1.70
N LEU A 85 1.08 5.14 2.43
CA LEU A 85 0.82 5.36 3.84
C LEU A 85 -0.29 6.39 4.00
N SER A 86 -1.39 5.93 4.58
CA SER A 86 -2.48 6.72 5.15
C SER A 86 -2.75 6.24 6.57
N ASP A 87 -2.96 7.17 7.50
CA ASP A 87 -3.48 6.85 8.82
C ASP A 87 -4.98 6.59 8.74
N TRP A 88 -5.45 5.71 9.60
CA TRP A 88 -6.86 5.43 9.78
C TRP A 88 -7.26 5.67 11.23
N TYR A 89 -8.21 6.57 11.46
CA TYR A 89 -8.77 6.84 12.78
C TYR A 89 -10.21 6.32 12.85
N GLN A 90 -10.44 5.38 13.78
CA GLN A 90 -11.80 4.94 14.10
C GLN A 90 -12.57 6.10 14.72
N GLY A 91 -13.68 6.49 14.08
CA GLY A 91 -14.72 7.29 14.73
C GLY A 91 -14.83 8.74 14.27
N ILE A 92 -13.94 9.25 13.41
CA ILE A 92 -14.09 10.60 12.86
C ILE A 92 -13.89 10.58 11.35
N GLY A 93 -14.97 10.27 10.64
CA GLY A 93 -15.04 10.54 9.22
C GLY A 93 -14.89 12.05 9.00
N GLY A 94 -13.82 12.45 8.32
CA GLY A 94 -13.69 13.81 7.81
C GLY A 94 -12.88 14.80 8.66
N LEU A 95 -12.12 14.41 9.70
CA LEU A 95 -11.16 15.32 10.31
C LEU A 95 -9.72 15.08 9.81
N PRO A 96 -8.96 16.17 9.53
CA PRO A 96 -7.59 16.10 9.07
C PRO A 96 -6.66 15.71 10.24
N TYR A 97 -6.08 14.51 10.19
CA TYR A 97 -4.98 14.06 11.03
C TYR A 97 -3.74 13.72 10.19
N SER A 98 -2.64 14.42 10.46
CA SER A 98 -1.31 14.10 9.94
C SER A 98 -0.90 12.64 10.23
N LEU A 99 -0.18 12.00 9.32
CA LEU A 99 0.27 10.61 9.47
C LEU A 99 1.24 10.42 10.64
N GLY A 100 1.20 9.25 11.27
CA GLY A 100 2.22 8.75 12.19
C GLY A 100 1.84 8.69 13.67
N GLU A 101 0.57 8.92 14.03
CA GLU A 101 0.11 8.76 15.42
C GLU A 101 -0.54 7.40 15.68
N SER A 102 -1.05 6.72 14.65
CA SER A 102 -1.71 5.43 14.83
C SER A 102 -0.70 4.29 14.98
N ALA A 103 -0.85 3.51 16.06
CA ALA A 103 -0.11 2.25 16.23
C ALA A 103 -0.45 1.20 15.16
N PHE A 104 -1.53 1.40 14.39
CA PHE A 104 -1.91 0.56 13.26
C PHE A 104 -0.79 0.45 12.21
N LEU A 105 0.01 1.51 12.02
CA LEU A 105 1.10 1.52 11.05
C LEU A 105 2.35 0.79 11.55
N ASP A 106 2.46 0.45 12.83
CA ASP A 106 3.67 -0.16 13.38
C ASP A 106 4.12 -1.43 12.67
N PRO A 107 3.24 -2.41 12.37
CA PRO A 107 3.67 -3.62 11.67
C PRO A 107 4.14 -3.30 10.25
N VAL A 108 3.50 -2.31 9.61
CA VAL A 108 3.88 -1.83 8.28
C VAL A 108 5.28 -1.23 8.29
N LEU A 109 5.52 -0.30 9.22
CA LEU A 109 6.80 0.40 9.38
C LEU A 109 7.93 -0.53 9.85
N LYS A 110 7.61 -1.56 10.66
CA LYS A 110 8.58 -2.56 11.09
C LYS A 110 9.00 -3.48 9.95
N GLU A 111 8.06 -3.98 9.17
CA GLU A 111 8.31 -5.01 8.17
C GLU A 111 8.79 -4.46 6.81
N PHE A 112 8.39 -3.23 6.45
CA PHE A 112 8.78 -2.64 5.18
C PHE A 112 10.17 -2.01 5.23
N LYS A 113 11.14 -2.64 4.56
CA LYS A 113 12.55 -2.22 4.56
C LYS A 113 13.06 -1.68 3.21
N LYS A 114 12.34 -1.90 2.11
CA LYS A 114 12.80 -1.58 0.74
C LYS A 114 11.62 -1.18 -0.14
N GLY A 115 11.81 -0.20 -1.01
CA GLY A 115 10.81 0.27 -1.97
C GLY A 115 10.37 1.71 -1.72
N SER A 116 9.45 2.19 -2.55
CA SER A 116 8.96 3.57 -2.47
C SER A 116 7.88 3.72 -1.42
N VAL A 117 7.92 4.83 -0.68
CA VAL A 117 6.84 5.23 0.24
C VAL A 117 6.17 6.47 -0.35
N VAL A 118 4.87 6.39 -0.54
CA VAL A 118 4.03 7.53 -0.91
C VAL A 118 3.20 7.88 0.32
N LEU A 119 3.19 9.16 0.69
CA LEU A 119 2.29 9.67 1.72
C LEU A 119 0.97 10.01 1.02
N ASP A 120 -0.07 9.22 1.31
CA ASP A 120 -1.40 9.39 0.75
C ASP A 120 -2.22 10.25 1.73
N LEU A 121 -2.17 11.56 1.50
CA LEU A 121 -2.82 12.57 2.32
C LEU A 121 -4.12 13.02 1.65
N ASP A 122 -5.17 13.23 2.46
CA ASP A 122 -6.41 13.86 2.03
C ASP A 122 -6.14 15.21 1.31
N PRO A 123 -6.83 15.53 0.20
CA PRO A 123 -6.62 16.77 -0.55
C PRO A 123 -6.79 18.07 0.26
N ARG A 124 -7.42 18.00 1.44
CA ARG A 124 -7.57 19.14 2.35
C ARG A 124 -6.28 19.50 3.10
N TYR A 125 -5.27 18.63 3.11
CA TYR A 125 -3.98 18.93 3.71
C TYR A 125 -3.15 19.87 2.84
N SER A 126 -2.38 20.71 3.51
CA SER A 126 -1.38 21.59 2.91
C SER A 126 -0.06 20.83 2.69
N VAL A 127 0.88 21.45 1.96
CA VAL A 127 2.22 20.89 1.79
C VAL A 127 2.96 20.83 3.13
N GLU A 128 2.66 21.75 4.06
CA GLU A 128 3.21 21.78 5.40
C GLU A 128 2.83 20.54 6.22
N ASP A 129 1.62 20.00 6.01
CA ASP A 129 1.17 18.77 6.68
C ASP A 129 1.96 17.53 6.22
N VAL A 130 2.51 17.55 5.00
CA VAL A 130 3.44 16.53 4.52
C VAL A 130 4.69 16.52 5.40
N VAL A 131 5.23 17.70 5.71
CA VAL A 131 6.44 17.84 6.55
C VAL A 131 6.18 17.32 7.96
N ILE A 132 5.06 17.73 8.56
CA ILE A 132 4.64 17.25 9.89
C ILE A 132 4.49 15.73 9.91
N SER A 133 3.88 15.16 8.87
CA SER A 133 3.70 13.72 8.72
C SER A 133 5.03 12.98 8.61
N ILE A 134 5.99 13.52 7.86
CA ILE A 134 7.35 12.96 7.75
C ILE A 134 8.03 12.94 9.13
N ASP A 135 7.96 14.02 9.89
CA ASP A 135 8.60 14.11 11.20
C ASP A 135 7.98 13.13 12.20
N LYS A 136 6.65 13.02 12.22
CA LYS A 136 5.93 12.06 13.06
C LYS A 136 6.30 10.62 12.70
N LEU A 137 6.30 10.26 11.42
CA LEU A 137 6.71 8.93 10.95
C LEU A 137 8.16 8.61 11.34
N LYS A 138 9.10 9.56 11.19
CA LYS A 138 10.49 9.38 11.63
C LYS A 138 10.60 9.15 13.13
N GLN A 139 9.89 9.93 13.93
CA GLN A 139 9.85 9.74 15.39
C GLN A 139 9.26 8.39 15.77
N ARG A 140 8.22 7.94 15.06
CA ARG A 140 7.60 6.63 15.30
C ARG A 140 8.56 5.50 14.98
N ILE A 141 9.19 5.53 13.81
CA ILE A 141 10.19 4.53 13.39
C ILE A 141 11.33 4.39 14.41
N ARG A 142 11.81 5.49 15.01
CA ARG A 142 12.86 5.45 16.05
C ARG A 142 12.45 4.73 17.33
N LYS A 143 11.16 4.61 17.61
CA LYS A 143 10.61 3.95 18.80
C LYS A 143 10.29 2.46 18.57
N LEU A 144 10.34 1.99 17.32
CA LEU A 144 9.96 0.63 16.91
C LEU A 144 11.19 -0.28 16.81
#